data_AF-C7GFA6-F1
#
_entry.id   AF-C7GFA6-F1
#
_cell.length_a   1.000
_cell.length_b   1.000
_cell.length_c   1.000
_cell.angle_alpha   90.00
_cell.angle_beta   90.00
_cell.angle_gamma   90.00
#
_symmetry.space_group_name_H-M   'P 1'
#
loop_
_entity.id
_entity.type
_entity.pdbx_description
1 polymer ?
#
loop_
_entity_poly.entity_id
_entity_poly.type
_entity_poly.pdbx_seq_one_letter_code
_entity_poly.pdbx_strand_id
1 'polypeptide(L)' 'MASYVAPGIKDKFETLSTDLKNLILERNVELNNMQDLIRVLEQIVEEGEAE' A
#
# COMPACT_ATOMS: atom_id res chain seq x y z
N MET A 1 -9.34 -6.25 -9.94
CA MET A 1 -8.04 -6.73 -10.49
C MET A 1 -7.09 -6.85 -9.31
N ALA A 2 -6.00 -7.62 -9.38
CA ALA A 2 -5.06 -7.68 -8.26
C ALA A 2 -4.14 -6.46 -8.32
N SER A 3 -3.92 -5.78 -7.19
CA SER A 3 -2.93 -4.69 -7.10
C SER A 3 -1.54 -5.20 -7.50
N TYR A 4 -0.78 -4.39 -8.24
CA TYR A 4 0.57 -4.73 -8.66
C TYR A 4 1.59 -4.19 -7.65
N VAL A 5 2.57 -5.04 -7.29
CA VAL A 5 3.67 -4.65 -6.40
C VAL A 5 4.98 -5.03 -7.07
N ALA A 6 5.80 -4.01 -7.37
CA ALA A 6 7.08 -4.22 -8.02
C ALA A 6 8.04 -5.02 -7.13
N PRO A 7 8.88 -5.90 -7.71
CA PRO A 7 9.80 -6.74 -6.94
C PRO A 7 10.73 -5.95 -6.01
N GLY A 8 11.18 -4.77 -6.43
CA GLY A 8 12.11 -3.94 -5.66
C GLY A 8 11.55 -3.35 -4.36
N ILE A 9 10.22 -3.34 -4.20
CA ILE A 9 9.55 -2.91 -2.97
C ILE A 9 8.77 -4.03 -2.29
N LYS A 10 8.71 -5.22 -2.91
CA LYS A 10 7.92 -6.34 -2.42
C LYS A 10 8.30 -6.72 -1.00
N ASP A 11 9.60 -6.85 -0.70
CA ASP A 11 10.07 -7.12 0.68
C ASP A 11 9.51 -6.13 1.70
N LYS A 12 9.50 -4.83 1.35
CA LYS A 12 8.98 -3.78 2.24
C LYS A 12 7.48 -3.86 2.39
N PHE A 13 6.77 -4.10 1.28
CA PHE A 13 5.34 -4.36 1.33
C PHE A 13 5.03 -5.56 2.24
N GLU A 14 5.80 -6.65 2.16
CA GLU A 14 5.58 -7.84 3.00
C GLU A 14 5.85 -7.60 4.49
N THR A 15 6.76 -6.67 4.84
CA THR A 15 7.01 -6.26 6.24
C THR A 15 5.85 -5.50 6.89
N LEU A 16 4.90 -5.00 6.10
CA LEU A 16 3.70 -4.34 6.63
C LEU A 16 2.77 -5.36 7.32
N SER A 17 1.96 -4.86 8.26
CA SER A 17 0.91 -5.66 8.90
C SER A 17 -0.08 -6.18 7.86
N THR A 18 -0.70 -7.32 8.16
CA THR A 18 -1.70 -7.94 7.28
C THR A 18 -2.85 -6.98 6.97
N ASP A 19 -3.28 -6.18 7.94
CA ASP A 19 -4.36 -5.21 7.77
C ASP A 19 -3.99 -4.11 6.76
N LEU A 20 -2.80 -3.51 6.88
CA LEU A 20 -2.33 -2.51 5.91
C LEU A 20 -2.20 -3.11 4.51
N LYS A 21 -1.67 -4.32 4.39
CA LYS A 21 -1.59 -5.02 3.10
C LYS A 21 -2.98 -5.20 2.49
N ASN A 22 -3.95 -5.66 3.27
CA ASN A 22 -5.32 -5.84 2.78
C ASN A 22 -5.92 -4.51 2.30
N LEU A 23 -5.81 -3.45 3.11
CA LEU A 23 -6.30 -2.12 2.73
C LEU A 23 -5.65 -1.59 1.44
N ILE A 24 -4.34 -1.82 1.25
CA ILE A 24 -3.64 -1.46 0.02
C ILE A 24 -4.13 -2.31 -1.17
N LEU A 25 -4.34 -3.61 -0.97
CA LEU A 25 -4.80 -4.52 -2.02
C LEU A 25 -6.25 -4.24 -2.45
N GLU A 26 -7.13 -3.86 -1.52
CA GLU A 26 -8.52 -3.50 -1.81
C GLU A 26 -8.63 -2.27 -2.73
N ARG A 27 -7.65 -1.37 -2.66
CA ARG A 27 -7.60 -0.13 -3.46
C ARG A 27 -7.16 -0.31 -4.91
N ASN A 28 -6.84 -1.53 -5.37
CA ASN A 28 -6.40 -1.81 -6.75
C ASN A 28 -5.24 -0.90 -7.21
N VAL A 29 -4.20 -0.74 -6.37
CA VAL A 29 -3.06 0.16 -6.64
C VAL A 29 -1.94 -0.51 -7.46
N GLU A 30 -1.13 0.31 -8.13
CA GLU A 30 0.11 -0.11 -8.77
C GLU A 30 1.30 0.51 -8.06
N LEU A 31 2.02 -0.29 -7.29
CA LEU A 31 3.20 0.13 -6.55
C LEU A 31 4.46 -0.21 -7.34
N ASN A 32 5.01 0.78 -8.06
CA ASN A 32 6.21 0.60 -8.89
C ASN A 32 7.50 0.95 -8.12
N ASN A 33 7.40 1.88 -7.17
CA ASN A 33 8.52 2.37 -6.39
C ASN A 33 8.12 2.68 -4.94
N MET A 34 9.10 3.12 -4.12
CA MET A 34 8.85 3.46 -2.71
C MET A 34 7.87 4.62 -2.53
N GLN A 35 7.95 5.64 -3.38
CA GLN A 35 7.09 6.81 -3.27
C GLN A 35 5.63 6.43 -3.47
N ASP A 36 5.34 5.49 -4.39
CA ASP A 36 3.98 4.97 -4.56
C ASP A 36 3.47 4.32 -3.27
N LEU A 37 4.32 3.51 -2.62
CA LEU A 37 3.97 2.88 -1.35
C LEU A 37 3.72 3.92 -0.25
N ILE A 38 4.58 4.92 -0.12
CA ILE A 38 4.42 6.00 0.86
C ILE A 38 3.11 6.75 0.64
N ARG A 39 2.80 7.12 -0.60
CA ARG A 39 1.57 7.86 -0.94
C ARG A 39 0.31 7.09 -0.58
N VAL A 40 0.28 5.79 -0.86
CA VAL A 40 -0.89 4.96 -0.50
C VAL A 40 -1.02 4.82 1.01
N LEU A 41 0.09 4.69 1.74
CA LEU A 41 0.08 4.66 3.20
C LEU A 41 -0.41 5.99 3.78
N GLU A 42 0.04 7.13 3.25
CA GLU A 42 -0.42 8.45 3.65
C GLU A 42 -1.94 8.60 3.43
N GLN A 43 -2.44 8.20 2.26
CA GLN A 43 -3.89 8.22 1.99
C GLN A 43 -4.69 7.37 2.99
N ILE A 44 -4.18 6.17 3.34
CA ILE A 44 -4.85 5.31 4.32
C ILE A 44 -4.90 5.96 5.70
N VAL A 45 -3.81 6.63 6.12
CA VAL A 45 -3.76 7.34 7.40
C VAL A 45 -4.68 8.55 7.39
N GLU A 46 -4.63 9.37 6.35
CA GLU A 46 -5.49 10.55 6.20
C GLU A 46 -6.98 10.18 6.23
N GLU A 47 -7.36 9.08 5.55
CA GLU A 47 -8.73 8.58 5.59
C GLU A 47 -9.14 8.07 6.97
N GLY A 48 -8.22 7.44 7.71
CA GLY A 48 -8.47 6.94 9.07
C GLY A 48 -8.52 8.03 10.14
N GLU A 49 -7.85 9.16 9.93
CA GLU A 49 -7.90 10.34 10.82
C GLU A 49 -9.11 11.25 10.54
N ALA A 50 -9.71 11.15 9.35
CA ALA A 50 -10.88 11.92 8.95
C ALA A 50 -12.22 11.39 9.50
N GLU A 51 -12.21 10.23 10.19
CA GLU A 51 -13.35 9.60 10.86
C GLU A 51 -13.29 9.75 12.39
#